data_AF-A0A2E2EAP6-F1
#
_entry.id   AF-A0A2E2EAP6-F1
#
_cell.length_a   1.000
_cell.length_b   1.000
_cell.length_c   1.000
_cell.angle_alpha   90.00
_cell.angle_beta   90.00
_cell.angle_gamma   90.00
#
_symmetry.space_group_name_H-M   'P 1'
#
loop_
_entity.id
_entity.type
_entity.pdbx_description
1 polymer ?
#
loop_
_entity_poly.entity_id
_entity_poly.type
_entity_poly.pdbx_seq_one_letter_code
_entity_poly.pdbx_strand_id
1 'polypeptide(L)'
;MIEPQRPDPETIREAYFKEMSRIVDPLTQQAFQYVELGAAYAQIGLKWSYLLNGGALIALPAYLSSVSKDNAFLQVSPLSIKIAAIGYVVGLVLSGLCSLLAYLNYGAFKNECLATASLRAWEMNNTFYNEQTSEKDFKAGVDSAEKLVQSANRMKDKTYLTSVFSVCGAYIAFFMSSLILVW
;
A
#
# COMPACT_ATOMS: atom_id res chain seq x y z
N MET A 1 -12.40 23.59 55.22
CA MET A 1 -12.24 22.98 53.88
C MET A 1 -10.85 23.36 53.41
N ILE A 2 -10.00 22.39 53.09
CA ILE A 2 -8.70 22.65 52.47
C ILE A 2 -8.96 22.64 50.97
N GLU A 3 -8.71 23.77 50.32
CA GLU A 3 -8.82 23.86 48.86
C GLU A 3 -7.69 23.02 48.24
N PRO A 4 -7.97 22.14 47.27
CA PRO A 4 -6.94 21.32 46.66
C PRO A 4 -5.89 22.21 46.00
N GLN A 5 -4.64 22.04 46.41
CA GLN A 5 -3.51 22.78 45.86
C GLN A 5 -3.40 22.47 44.36
N ARG A 6 -3.35 23.50 43.51
CA ARG A 6 -3.14 23.29 42.07
C ARG A 6 -1.78 22.59 41.87
N PRO A 7 -1.70 21.59 40.95
CA PRO A 7 -0.43 20.98 40.60
C PRO A 7 0.55 22.05 40.10
N ASP A 8 1.84 21.85 40.36
CA ASP A 8 2.87 22.73 39.84
C ASP A 8 2.98 22.58 38.30
N PRO A 9 3.43 23.62 37.58
CA PRO A 9 3.53 23.59 36.12
C PRO A 9 4.47 22.52 35.56
N GLU A 10 5.51 22.13 36.30
CA GLU A 10 6.47 21.11 35.85
C GLU A 10 5.81 19.73 35.86
N THR A 11 5.07 19.39 36.91
CA THR A 11 4.29 18.15 36.99
C THR A 11 3.27 18.04 35.85
N ILE A 12 2.58 19.13 35.48
CA ILE A 12 1.63 19.15 34.35
C ILE A 12 2.37 18.91 33.03
N ARG A 13 3.53 19.56 32.84
CA ARG A 13 4.36 19.40 31.66
C ARG A 13 4.90 17.98 31.51
N GLU A 14 5.38 17.37 32.59
CA GLU A 14 5.86 15.99 32.60
C GLU A 14 4.74 15.00 32.28
N ALA A 15 3.57 15.18 32.89
CA ALA A 15 2.39 14.36 32.59
C ALA A 15 1.96 14.48 31.13
N TYR A 16 1.99 15.69 30.56
CA TYR A 16 1.72 15.94 29.14
C TYR A 16 2.68 15.16 28.24
N PHE A 17 4.00 15.29 28.43
CA PHE A 17 4.97 14.59 27.58
C PHE A 17 4.89 13.07 27.73
N LYS A 18 4.69 12.59 28.95
CA LYS A 18 4.50 11.16 29.22
C LYS A 18 3.30 10.63 28.44
N GLU A 19 2.18 11.33 28.48
CA GLU A 19 0.98 10.90 27.78
C GLU A 19 1.12 11.06 26.26
N MET A 20 1.87 12.07 25.79
CA MET A 20 2.12 12.33 24.37
C MET A 20 2.93 11.19 23.77
N SER A 21 3.99 10.80 24.47
CA SER A 21 4.82 9.67 24.08
C SER A 21 4.07 8.33 24.13
N ARG A 22 3.04 8.22 24.98
CA ARG A 22 2.22 7.02 25.08
C ARG A 22 1.21 6.89 23.94
N ILE A 23 0.65 8.00 23.47
CA ILE A 23 -0.47 8.01 22.50
C ILE A 23 0.00 8.37 21.09
N VAL A 24 0.78 9.42 20.93
CA VAL A 24 1.12 10.03 19.62
C VAL A 24 2.32 9.36 18.99
N ASP A 25 3.36 9.03 19.77
CA ASP A 25 4.57 8.41 19.23
C ASP A 25 4.30 7.06 18.55
N PRO A 26 3.50 6.13 19.13
CA PRO A 26 3.22 4.85 18.47
C PRO A 26 2.50 5.02 17.13
N LEU A 27 1.55 5.96 17.04
CA LEU A 27 0.83 6.26 15.79
C LEU A 27 1.76 6.83 14.72
N THR A 28 2.68 7.70 15.15
CA THR A 28 3.69 8.30 14.27
C THR A 28 4.69 7.24 13.78
N GLN A 29 5.16 6.37 14.68
CA GLN A 29 6.02 5.23 14.32
C GLN A 29 5.32 4.27 13.36
N GLN A 30 4.04 3.96 13.60
CA GLN A 30 3.24 3.13 12.71
C GLN A 30 3.09 3.75 11.32
N ALA A 31 2.91 5.07 11.23
CA ALA A 31 2.88 5.78 9.95
C ALA A 31 4.20 5.60 9.16
N PHE A 32 5.35 5.70 9.83
CA PHE A 32 6.65 5.44 9.20
C PHE A 32 6.83 3.99 8.76
N GLN A 33 6.37 3.03 9.56
CA GLN A 33 6.38 1.61 9.16
C GLN A 33 5.56 1.38 7.89
N TYR A 34 4.41 2.04 7.72
CA TYR A 34 3.64 1.94 6.47
C TYR A 34 4.37 2.52 5.25
N VAL A 35 5.19 3.57 5.43
CA VAL A 35 6.06 4.09 4.36
C VAL A 35 7.09 3.04 3.94
N GLU A 36 7.77 2.44 4.92
CA GLU A 36 8.78 1.41 4.68
C GLU A 36 8.18 0.19 4.00
N LEU A 37 7.02 -0.29 4.49
CA LEU A 37 6.29 -1.40 3.89
C LEU A 37 5.86 -1.06 2.45
N GLY A 38 5.29 0.12 2.22
CA GLY A 38 4.91 0.55 0.87
C GLY A 38 6.10 0.51 -0.10
N ALA A 39 7.24 1.06 0.31
CA ALA A 39 8.47 1.04 -0.49
C ALA A 39 8.99 -0.39 -0.72
N ALA A 40 8.98 -1.24 0.31
CA ALA A 40 9.41 -2.63 0.21
C ALA A 40 8.54 -3.43 -0.78
N TYR A 41 7.21 -3.30 -0.70
CA TYR A 41 6.30 -3.95 -1.65
C TYR A 41 6.49 -3.45 -3.08
N ALA A 42 6.70 -2.14 -3.28
CA ALA A 42 7.00 -1.59 -4.60
C ALA A 42 8.32 -2.17 -5.17
N GLN A 43 9.36 -2.28 -4.35
CA GLN A 43 10.63 -2.89 -4.75
C GLN A 43 10.49 -4.38 -5.07
N ILE A 44 9.70 -5.13 -4.28
CA ILE A 44 9.40 -6.54 -4.56
C ILE A 44 8.69 -6.66 -5.91
N GLY A 45 7.67 -5.84 -6.17
CA GLY A 45 6.95 -5.82 -7.45
C GLY A 45 7.86 -5.55 -8.66
N LEU A 46 8.76 -4.56 -8.53
CA LEU A 46 9.77 -4.28 -9.55
C LEU A 46 10.71 -5.47 -9.78
N LYS A 47 11.24 -6.06 -8.70
CA LYS A 47 12.13 -7.23 -8.79
C LYS A 47 11.46 -8.41 -9.51
N TRP A 48 10.20 -8.72 -9.16
CA TRP A 48 9.46 -9.79 -9.83
C TRP A 48 9.18 -9.48 -11.29
N SER A 49 8.86 -8.24 -11.63
CA SER A 49 8.65 -7.80 -13.01
C SER A 49 9.94 -7.92 -13.84
N TYR A 50 11.10 -7.57 -13.26
CA TYR A 50 12.40 -7.78 -13.91
C TYR A 50 12.73 -9.27 -14.08
N LEU A 51 12.49 -10.08 -13.05
CA LEU A 51 12.77 -11.51 -13.10
C LEU A 51 11.91 -12.23 -14.14
N LEU A 52 10.62 -11.92 -14.19
CA LEU A 52 9.71 -12.43 -15.21
C LEU A 52 10.17 -12.01 -16.61
N ASN A 53 10.43 -10.72 -16.83
CA ASN A 53 10.92 -10.22 -18.12
C ASN A 53 12.24 -10.86 -18.55
N GLY A 54 13.20 -11.00 -17.63
CA GLY A 54 14.47 -11.67 -17.89
C GLY A 54 14.28 -13.15 -18.23
N GLY A 55 13.42 -13.86 -17.50
CA GLY A 55 13.07 -15.25 -17.78
C GLY A 55 12.44 -15.43 -19.16
N ALA A 56 11.52 -14.54 -19.54
CA ALA A 56 10.90 -14.56 -20.87
C ALA A 56 11.93 -14.29 -21.99
N LEU A 57 12.83 -13.32 -21.80
CA LEU A 57 13.90 -12.99 -22.75
C LEU A 57 14.90 -14.14 -22.96
N ILE A 58 15.12 -14.98 -21.94
CA ILE A 58 16.01 -16.15 -22.04
C ILE A 58 15.27 -17.34 -22.65
N ALA A 59 14.00 -17.53 -22.28
CA ALA A 59 13.19 -18.66 -22.76
C ALA A 59 12.82 -18.53 -24.24
N LEU A 60 12.53 -17.32 -24.73
CA LEU A 60 12.09 -17.10 -26.11
C LEU A 60 13.14 -17.56 -27.15
N PRO A 61 14.42 -17.13 -27.07
CA PRO A 61 15.44 -17.56 -28.01
C PRO A 61 15.77 -19.04 -27.90
N ALA A 62 15.76 -19.59 -26.68
CA ALA A 62 15.99 -21.03 -26.46
C ALA A 62 14.88 -21.86 -27.13
N TYR A 63 13.62 -21.46 -26.96
CA TYR A 63 12.47 -22.05 -27.63
C TYR A 63 12.54 -21.91 -29.16
N LEU A 64 12.85 -20.71 -29.67
CA LEU A 64 13.02 -20.49 -31.11
C LEU A 64 14.17 -21.33 -31.69
N SER A 65 15.27 -21.50 -30.95
CA SER A 65 16.42 -22.30 -31.36
C SER A 65 16.09 -23.79 -31.39
N SER A 66 15.38 -24.33 -30.40
CA SER A 66 14.96 -25.74 -30.39
C SER A 66 14.00 -26.05 -31.53
N VAL A 67 13.06 -25.15 -31.81
CA VAL A 67 12.14 -25.27 -32.95
C VAL A 67 12.90 -25.27 -34.29
N SER A 68 13.98 -24.49 -34.42
CA SER A 68 14.77 -24.41 -35.67
C SER A 68 15.65 -25.62 -35.96
N LYS A 69 16.10 -26.36 -34.92
CA LYS A 69 17.11 -27.41 -35.07
C LYS A 69 16.53 -28.80 -35.38
N ASP A 70 15.37 -29.11 -34.84
CA ASP A 70 14.88 -30.50 -34.88
C ASP A 70 13.95 -30.80 -36.05
N ASN A 71 13.52 -29.82 -36.85
CA ASN A 71 12.34 -29.95 -37.75
C ASN A 71 11.12 -30.59 -37.04
N ALA A 72 11.15 -30.64 -35.71
CA ALA A 72 10.09 -31.10 -34.86
C ALA A 72 9.06 -29.98 -34.88
N PHE A 73 8.18 -30.05 -35.88
CA PHE A 73 6.90 -29.39 -35.88
C PHE A 73 6.17 -29.84 -34.61
N LEU A 74 6.46 -29.21 -33.47
CA LEU A 74 5.39 -28.92 -32.55
C LEU A 74 4.43 -28.09 -33.39
N GLN A 75 3.28 -28.66 -33.74
CA GLN A 75 2.22 -28.00 -34.51
C GLN A 75 1.57 -26.89 -33.65
N VAL A 76 2.36 -26.10 -32.93
CA VAL A 76 1.87 -24.94 -32.20
C VAL A 76 1.54 -23.90 -33.25
N SER A 77 0.25 -23.65 -33.42
CA SER A 77 -0.23 -22.63 -34.35
C SER A 77 0.45 -21.28 -34.03
N PRO A 78 0.87 -20.49 -35.04
CA PRO A 78 1.35 -19.13 -34.83
C PRO A 78 0.38 -18.26 -34.03
N LEU A 79 -0.91 -18.61 -34.07
CA LEU A 79 -1.96 -17.98 -33.26
C LEU A 79 -1.77 -18.25 -31.76
N SER A 80 -1.47 -19.49 -31.36
CA SER A 80 -1.27 -19.89 -29.96
C SER A 80 -0.08 -19.14 -29.34
N ILE A 81 1.02 -19.00 -30.08
CA ILE A 81 2.20 -18.22 -29.65
C ILE A 81 1.84 -16.75 -29.43
N LYS A 82 1.08 -16.14 -30.36
CA LYS A 82 0.63 -14.74 -30.22
C LYS A 82 -0.28 -14.56 -29.01
N ILE A 83 -1.23 -15.47 -28.79
CA ILE A 83 -2.15 -15.40 -27.64
C ILE A 83 -1.37 -15.54 -26.32
N ALA A 84 -0.43 -16.48 -26.24
CA ALA A 84 0.41 -16.66 -25.06
C ALA A 84 1.29 -15.43 -24.78
N ALA A 85 1.87 -14.82 -25.81
CA ALA A 85 2.65 -13.59 -25.66
C ALA A 85 1.78 -12.42 -25.17
N ILE A 86 0.56 -12.26 -25.70
CA ILE A 86 -0.38 -11.23 -25.23
C ILE A 86 -0.76 -11.48 -23.76
N GLY A 87 -1.11 -12.72 -23.40
CA GLY A 87 -1.48 -13.06 -22.03
C GLY A 87 -0.33 -12.84 -21.04
N TYR A 88 0.92 -13.13 -21.45
CA TYR A 88 2.11 -12.81 -20.68
C TYR A 88 2.28 -11.30 -20.43
N VAL A 89 2.15 -10.48 -21.48
CA VAL A 89 2.24 -9.01 -21.37
C VAL A 89 1.13 -8.46 -20.48
N VAL A 90 -0.11 -8.95 -20.65
CA VAL A 90 -1.25 -8.56 -19.80
C VAL A 90 -1.00 -8.93 -18.34
N GLY A 91 -0.49 -10.14 -18.07
CA GLY A 91 -0.13 -10.58 -16.73
C GLY A 91 0.92 -9.70 -16.07
N LEU A 92 1.95 -9.27 -16.82
CA LEU A 92 2.96 -8.32 -16.33
C LEU A 92 2.37 -6.95 -15.98
N VAL A 93 1.54 -6.39 -16.86
CA VAL A 93 0.89 -5.09 -16.62
C VAL A 93 0.01 -5.16 -15.38
N LEU A 94 -0.78 -6.23 -15.22
CA LEU A 94 -1.62 -6.44 -14.04
C LEU A 94 -0.79 -6.61 -12.75
N SER A 95 0.35 -7.28 -12.81
CA SER A 95 1.28 -7.39 -11.68
C SER A 95 1.86 -6.02 -11.27
N GLY A 96 2.24 -5.19 -12.24
CA GLY A 96 2.69 -3.81 -12.01
C GLY A 96 1.59 -2.95 -11.38
N LEU A 97 0.37 -3.02 -11.92
CA LEU A 97 -0.80 -2.33 -11.36
C LEU A 97 -1.11 -2.78 -9.94
N CYS A 98 -1.03 -4.08 -9.64
CA CYS A 98 -1.21 -4.59 -8.28
C CYS A 98 -0.18 -3.99 -7.31
N SER A 99 1.08 -3.90 -7.72
CA SER A 99 2.16 -3.35 -6.89
C SER A 99 1.95 -1.85 -6.62
N LEU A 100 1.51 -1.10 -7.65
CA LEU A 100 1.17 0.32 -7.51
C LEU A 100 -0.03 0.52 -6.57
N LEU A 101 -1.08 -0.30 -6.70
CA LEU A 101 -2.26 -0.21 -5.84
C LEU A 101 -1.91 -0.53 -4.38
N ALA A 102 -1.05 -1.52 -4.14
CA ALA A 102 -0.56 -1.83 -2.79
C ALA A 102 0.20 -0.62 -2.20
N TYR A 103 1.08 0.01 -2.99
CA TYR A 103 1.80 1.22 -2.56
C TYR A 103 0.85 2.37 -2.18
N LEU A 104 -0.15 2.64 -3.03
CA LEU A 104 -1.16 3.67 -2.75
C LEU A 104 -1.98 3.36 -1.50
N ASN A 105 -2.30 2.08 -1.28
CA ASN A 105 -3.02 1.63 -0.08
C ASN A 105 -2.22 1.90 1.20
N TYR A 106 -0.93 1.56 1.22
CA TYR A 106 -0.04 1.91 2.34
C TYR A 106 0.09 3.41 2.56
N GLY A 107 0.07 4.20 1.48
CA GLY A 107 0.00 5.66 1.57
C GLY A 107 -1.26 6.16 2.29
N ALA A 108 -2.41 5.52 2.05
CA ALA A 108 -3.66 5.84 2.74
C ALA A 108 -3.59 5.51 4.24
N PHE A 109 -3.07 4.33 4.60
CA PHE A 109 -2.85 3.95 6.02
C PHE A 109 -1.92 4.92 6.76
N LYS A 110 -0.82 5.33 6.12
CA LYS A 110 0.08 6.36 6.68
C LYS A 110 -0.67 7.65 7.00
N ASN A 111 -1.47 8.14 6.05
CA ASN A 111 -2.20 9.40 6.22
C ASN A 111 -3.26 9.29 7.33
N GLU A 112 -3.92 8.13 7.47
CA GLU A 112 -4.86 7.84 8.56
C GLU A 112 -4.16 7.90 9.93
N CYS A 113 -3.01 7.25 10.08
CA CYS A 113 -2.21 7.28 11.31
C CYS A 113 -1.74 8.71 11.66
N LEU A 114 -1.24 9.48 10.69
CA LEU A 114 -0.79 10.85 10.92
C LEU A 114 -1.95 11.81 11.27
N ALA A 115 -3.09 11.68 10.60
CA ALA A 115 -4.28 12.47 10.94
C ALA A 115 -4.74 12.17 12.36
N THR A 116 -4.79 10.89 12.75
CA THR A 116 -5.15 10.47 14.10
C THR A 116 -4.14 10.95 15.14
N ALA A 117 -2.84 10.85 14.85
CA ALA A 117 -1.77 11.34 15.72
C ALA A 117 -1.90 12.85 15.96
N SER A 118 -2.17 13.63 14.90
CA SER A 118 -2.35 15.08 15.01
C SER A 118 -3.58 15.46 15.82
N LEU A 119 -4.69 14.73 15.67
CA LEU A 119 -5.90 14.96 16.47
C LEU A 119 -5.64 14.69 17.95
N ARG A 120 -4.96 13.57 18.28
CA ARG A 120 -4.60 13.23 19.67
C ARG A 120 -3.64 14.23 20.29
N ALA A 121 -2.62 14.65 19.54
CA ALA A 121 -1.67 15.67 19.98
C ALA A 121 -2.38 17.00 20.33
N TRP A 122 -3.36 17.38 19.51
CA TRP A 122 -4.16 18.58 19.72
C TRP A 122 -5.12 18.43 20.92
N GLU A 123 -5.83 17.31 21.06
CA GLU A 123 -6.71 17.02 22.21
C GLU A 123 -5.94 17.12 23.53
N MET A 124 -4.72 16.58 23.53
CA MET A 124 -3.82 16.65 24.67
C MET A 124 -3.38 18.08 24.96
N ASN A 125 -2.96 18.84 23.95
CA ASN A 125 -2.55 20.23 24.17
C ASN A 125 -3.65 21.04 24.88
N ASN A 126 -4.91 20.87 24.44
CA ASN A 126 -6.04 21.55 25.08
C ASN A 126 -6.37 21.02 26.48
N THR A 127 -6.25 19.71 26.71
CA THR A 127 -6.52 19.12 28.03
C THR A 127 -5.53 19.62 29.08
N PHE A 128 -4.26 19.78 28.72
CA PHE A 128 -3.19 20.14 29.67
C PHE A 128 -2.94 21.65 29.78
N TYR A 129 -3.10 22.41 28.70
CA TYR A 129 -2.78 23.84 28.68
C TYR A 129 -4.02 24.75 28.65
N ASN A 130 -5.22 24.18 28.52
CA ASN A 130 -6.50 24.92 28.50
C ASN A 130 -6.43 26.16 27.59
N GLU A 131 -5.72 26.04 26.46
CA GLU A 131 -5.74 27.07 25.43
C GLU A 131 -7.20 27.25 25.02
N GLN A 132 -7.69 28.50 25.07
CA GLN A 132 -8.99 28.92 24.54
C GLN A 132 -8.97 28.81 23.01
N THR A 133 -8.65 27.65 22.48
CA THR A 133 -8.87 27.34 21.09
C THR A 133 -10.38 27.45 20.87
N SER A 134 -10.80 28.30 19.93
CA SER A 134 -12.20 28.48 19.65
C SER A 134 -12.83 27.12 19.39
N GLU A 135 -13.97 26.81 20.00
CA GLU A 135 -14.72 25.56 19.76
C GLU A 135 -14.96 25.33 18.25
N LYS A 136 -15.02 26.43 17.49
CA LYS A 136 -15.09 26.43 16.03
C LYS A 136 -13.85 25.85 15.37
N ASP A 137 -12.66 26.23 15.82
CA ASP A 137 -11.39 25.75 15.27
C ASP A 137 -11.17 24.27 15.64
N PHE A 138 -11.64 23.86 16.82
CA PHE A 138 -11.68 22.45 17.20
C PHE A 138 -12.51 21.62 16.23
N LYS A 139 -13.78 22.00 16.05
CA LYS A 139 -14.71 21.29 15.16
C LYS A 139 -14.17 21.25 13.74
N ALA A 140 -13.58 22.35 13.25
CA ALA A 140 -12.95 22.37 11.94
C ALA A 140 -11.77 21.38 11.82
N GLY A 141 -10.94 21.26 12.85
CA GLY A 141 -9.83 20.30 12.90
C GLY A 141 -10.31 18.85 12.91
N VAL A 142 -11.29 18.53 13.78
CA VAL A 142 -11.92 17.20 13.87
C VAL A 142 -12.56 16.82 12.54
N ASP A 143 -13.39 17.71 11.97
CA ASP A 143 -14.07 17.47 10.70
C ASP A 143 -13.08 17.25 9.56
N SER A 144 -11.95 17.97 9.57
CA SER A 144 -10.87 17.79 8.58
C SER A 144 -10.20 16.43 8.73
N ALA A 145 -9.85 16.04 9.96
CA ALA A 145 -9.26 14.74 10.25
C ALA A 145 -10.22 13.59 9.89
N GLU A 146 -11.50 13.70 10.25
CA GLU A 146 -12.53 12.70 9.93
C GLU A 146 -12.72 12.56 8.41
N LYS A 147 -12.74 13.66 7.66
CA LYS A 147 -12.78 13.63 6.19
C LYS A 147 -11.56 12.91 5.60
N LEU A 148 -10.37 13.13 6.15
CA LEU A 148 -9.16 12.44 5.71
C LEU A 148 -9.23 10.94 6.00
N VAL A 149 -9.66 10.55 7.20
CA VAL A 149 -9.86 9.14 7.59
C VAL A 149 -10.92 8.47 6.70
N GLN A 150 -12.05 9.14 6.46
CA GLN A 150 -13.11 8.62 5.61
C GLN A 150 -12.64 8.45 4.15
N SER A 151 -11.89 9.43 3.63
CA SER A 151 -11.28 9.35 2.30
C SER A 151 -10.27 8.19 2.20
N ALA A 152 -9.42 8.03 3.23
CA ALA A 152 -8.45 6.95 3.31
C ALA A 152 -9.16 5.57 3.35
N ASN A 153 -10.23 5.42 4.14
CA ASN A 153 -11.01 4.18 4.19
C ASN A 153 -11.69 3.85 2.85
N ARG A 154 -12.28 4.84 2.18
CA ARG A 154 -12.81 4.64 0.81
C ARG A 154 -11.72 4.22 -0.18
N MET A 155 -10.51 4.73 -0.04
CA MET A 155 -9.38 4.35 -0.88
C MET A 155 -8.90 2.93 -0.57
N LYS A 156 -8.84 2.54 0.71
CA LYS A 156 -8.49 1.19 1.17
C LYS A 156 -9.40 0.12 0.57
N ASP A 157 -10.72 0.31 0.67
CA ASP A 157 -11.68 -0.66 0.15
C ASP A 157 -11.57 -0.83 -1.37
N LYS A 158 -11.43 0.29 -2.09
CA LYS A 158 -11.27 0.28 -3.56
C LYS A 158 -9.96 -0.38 -3.97
N THR A 159 -8.85 0.03 -3.39
CA THR A 159 -7.52 -0.51 -3.74
C THR A 159 -7.39 -1.98 -3.38
N TYR A 160 -7.95 -2.42 -2.25
CA TYR A 160 -8.01 -3.83 -1.87
C TYR A 160 -8.77 -4.64 -2.91
N LEU A 161 -10.00 -4.25 -3.26
CA LEU A 161 -10.81 -4.97 -4.22
C LEU A 161 -10.12 -5.04 -5.60
N THR A 162 -9.61 -3.91 -6.08
CA THR A 162 -8.88 -3.86 -7.37
C THR A 162 -7.62 -4.70 -7.34
N SER A 163 -6.89 -4.75 -6.22
CA SER A 163 -5.69 -5.58 -6.08
C SER A 163 -6.03 -7.08 -6.17
N VAL A 164 -7.10 -7.52 -5.50
CA VAL A 164 -7.56 -8.92 -5.56
C VAL A 164 -7.92 -9.31 -7.00
N PHE A 165 -8.72 -8.49 -7.69
CA PHE A 165 -9.05 -8.74 -9.09
C PHE A 165 -7.83 -8.75 -10.01
N SER A 166 -6.86 -7.86 -9.76
CA SER A 166 -5.62 -7.80 -10.56
C SER A 166 -4.76 -9.03 -10.38
N VAL A 167 -4.61 -9.54 -9.14
CA VAL A 167 -3.85 -10.77 -8.85
C VAL A 167 -4.52 -11.98 -9.48
N CYS A 168 -5.83 -12.15 -9.27
CA CYS A 168 -6.59 -13.25 -9.86
C CYS A 168 -6.53 -13.19 -11.39
N GLY A 169 -6.73 -12.00 -11.98
CA GLY A 169 -6.64 -11.80 -13.42
C GLY A 169 -5.26 -12.12 -13.99
N ALA A 170 -4.19 -11.70 -13.32
CA ALA A 170 -2.82 -12.04 -13.71
C ALA A 170 -2.59 -13.55 -13.65
N TYR A 171 -2.99 -14.21 -12.57
CA TYR A 171 -2.81 -15.66 -12.41
C TYR A 171 -3.57 -16.47 -13.47
N ILE A 172 -4.83 -16.09 -13.74
CA ILE A 172 -5.63 -16.72 -14.80
C ILE A 172 -4.96 -16.49 -16.16
N ALA A 173 -4.50 -15.28 -16.47
CA ALA A 173 -3.84 -14.97 -17.74
C ALA A 173 -2.56 -15.81 -17.92
N PHE A 174 -1.73 -15.92 -16.89
CA PHE A 174 -0.51 -16.74 -16.91
C PHE A 174 -0.84 -18.23 -17.08
N PHE A 175 -1.79 -18.76 -16.32
CA PHE A 175 -2.17 -20.17 -16.36
C PHE A 175 -2.77 -20.56 -17.72
N MET A 176 -3.72 -19.76 -18.23
CA MET A 176 -4.34 -19.99 -19.53
C MET A 176 -3.31 -19.89 -20.68
N SER A 177 -2.41 -18.92 -20.62
CA SER A 177 -1.33 -18.80 -21.62
C SER A 177 -0.40 -20.00 -21.62
N SER A 178 -0.11 -20.55 -20.43
CA SER A 178 0.72 -21.74 -20.27
C SER A 178 0.02 -22.99 -20.81
N LEU A 179 -1.28 -23.15 -20.55
CA LEU A 179 -2.07 -24.26 -21.10
C LEU A 179 -2.12 -24.22 -22.63
N ILE A 180 -2.29 -23.05 -23.23
CA ILE A 180 -2.33 -22.87 -24.70
C ILE A 180 -1.01 -23.25 -25.37
N LEU A 181 0.12 -23.23 -24.65
CA LEU A 181 1.42 -23.65 -25.18
C LEU A 181 1.66 -25.15 -25.09
N VAL A 182 0.89 -25.87 -24.27
CA VAL A 182 1.02 -27.33 -24.07
C VAL A 182 0.14 -28.12 -25.04
N TRP A 183 -0.91 -27.49 -25.59
CA TRP A 183 -1.89 -28.10 -26.50
C TRP A 183 -1.77 -27.52 -27.93
#